data_AF-A0ABD5DGA5-F1
#
_entry.id   AF-A0ABD5DGA5-F1
#
_cell.length_a   1.000
_cell.length_b   1.000
_cell.length_c   1.000
_cell.angle_alpha   90.00
_cell.angle_beta   90.00
_cell.angle_gamma   90.00
#
_symmetry.space_group_name_H-M   'P 1'
#
loop_
_entity.id
_entity.type
_entity.pdbx_description
1 polymer ?
#
loop_
_entity_poly.entity_id
_entity_poly.type
_entity_poly.pdbx_seq_one_letter_code
_entity_poly.pdbx_strand_id
1 'polypeptide(L)'
;ARLHINADGTQATFIDDAGEQKWAVDSIADCARRFMAHPQVKGRRVYGQVGFNFAAHARGIAFNAGEWPLLTLTVPREELIFEKGNVTVYADSADGCRRLCEWVKEAGTTTQNAPLAVD
;
A
#
# COMPACT_ATOMS: atom_id res chain seq x y z
N ALA A 1 -2.07 -8.65 0.42
CA ALA A 1 -2.32 -8.52 1.88
C ALA A 1 -2.38 -7.05 2.29
N ARG A 2 -3.30 -6.66 3.17
CA ARG A 2 -3.45 -5.32 3.72
C ARG A 2 -3.76 -5.36 5.22
N LEU A 3 -3.15 -4.49 6.01
CA LEU A 3 -3.62 -4.11 7.34
C LEU A 3 -4.33 -2.76 7.23
N HIS A 4 -5.53 -2.67 7.80
CA HIS A 4 -6.33 -1.47 7.85
C HIS A 4 -6.77 -1.19 9.29
N ILE A 5 -6.40 -0.03 9.81
CA ILE A 5 -6.91 0.52 11.08
C ILE A 5 -7.90 1.61 10.74
N ASN A 6 -9.14 1.47 11.21
CA ASN A 6 -10.19 2.46 10.98
C ASN A 6 -9.87 3.81 11.66
N ALA A 7 -10.67 4.83 11.35
CA ALA A 7 -10.37 6.22 11.67
C ALA A 7 -10.37 6.55 13.18
N ASP A 8 -11.08 5.78 14.00
CA ASP A 8 -11.13 5.95 15.46
C ASP A 8 -10.15 5.02 16.22
N GLY A 9 -9.46 4.12 15.51
CA GLY A 9 -8.50 3.19 16.09
C GLY A 9 -9.12 2.00 16.82
N THR A 10 -10.44 1.78 16.72
CA THR A 10 -11.14 0.70 17.44
C THR A 10 -11.17 -0.63 16.70
N GLN A 11 -10.83 -0.64 15.40
CA GLN A 11 -10.83 -1.87 14.60
C GLN A 11 -9.58 -2.00 13.75
N ALA A 12 -8.87 -3.12 13.93
CA ALA A 12 -7.84 -3.59 13.03
C ALA A 12 -8.40 -4.70 12.12
N THR A 13 -8.28 -4.54 10.81
CA THR A 13 -8.71 -5.52 9.81
C THR A 13 -7.52 -5.92 8.95
N PHE A 14 -7.19 -7.21 8.96
CA PHE A 14 -6.25 -7.81 8.03
C PHE A 14 -7.02 -8.42 6.86
N ILE A 15 -6.55 -8.17 5.63
CA ILE A 15 -7.22 -8.60 4.40
C ILE A 15 -6.20 -9.28 3.51
N ASP A 16 -6.49 -10.50 3.10
CA ASP A 16 -5.72 -11.23 2.11
C ASP A 16 -6.60 -12.05 1.16
N ASP A 17 -6.00 -12.98 0.42
CA ASP A 17 -6.71 -13.83 -0.53
C ASP A 17 -7.63 -14.87 0.16
N ALA A 18 -7.40 -15.15 1.45
CA ALA A 18 -8.27 -16.00 2.25
C ALA A 18 -9.47 -15.23 2.84
N GLY A 19 -9.46 -13.89 2.74
CA GLY A 19 -10.56 -13.02 3.15
C GLY A 19 -10.16 -12.01 4.21
N GLU A 20 -11.14 -11.61 5.02
CA GLU A 20 -10.95 -10.60 6.07
C GLU A 20 -10.85 -11.23 7.46
N GLN A 21 -9.95 -10.70 8.28
CA GLN A 21 -9.76 -11.10 9.67
C GLN A 21 -9.74 -9.86 10.56
N LYS A 22 -10.54 -9.86 11.62
CA LYS A 22 -10.48 -8.82 12.66
C LYS A 22 -9.39 -9.18 13.66
N TRP A 23 -8.52 -8.22 13.95
CA TRP A 23 -7.48 -8.35 14.97
C TRP A 23 -7.82 -7.47 16.17
N ALA A 24 -7.40 -7.90 17.36
CA ALA A 24 -7.43 -7.04 18.54
C ALA A 24 -6.54 -5.80 18.30
N VAL A 25 -6.99 -4.64 18.79
CA VAL A 25 -6.36 -3.33 18.54
C VAL A 25 -5.78 -2.71 19.80
N ASP A 26 -5.40 -3.54 20.78
CA ASP A 26 -4.79 -3.06 22.04
C ASP A 26 -3.56 -2.17 21.77
N SER A 27 -2.87 -2.42 20.67
CA SER A 27 -1.72 -1.67 20.20
C SER A 27 -1.63 -1.74 18.68
N ILE A 28 -1.84 -0.61 18.00
CA ILE A 28 -1.68 -0.52 16.53
C ILE A 28 -0.26 -0.93 16.11
N ALA A 29 0.75 -0.61 16.93
CA ALA A 29 2.13 -1.00 16.66
C ALA A 29 2.29 -2.53 16.64
N ASP A 30 1.60 -3.26 17.52
CA ASP A 30 1.62 -4.73 17.51
C ASP A 30 0.84 -5.31 16.33
N CYS A 31 -0.27 -4.68 15.93
CA CYS A 31 -0.92 -5.03 14.66
C CYS A 31 0.05 -4.86 13.47
N ALA A 32 0.80 -3.76 13.42
CA ALA A 32 1.78 -3.52 12.37
C ALA A 32 2.94 -4.54 12.40
N ARG A 33 3.48 -4.87 13.58
CA ARG A 33 4.51 -5.93 13.73
C ARG A 33 3.99 -7.28 13.28
N ARG A 34 2.77 -7.64 13.69
CA ARG A 34 2.09 -8.88 13.26
C ARG A 34 1.91 -8.92 11.75
N PHE A 35 1.54 -7.80 11.13
CA PHE A 35 1.45 -7.68 9.67
C PHE A 35 2.81 -7.91 8.99
N MET A 36 3.87 -7.25 9.46
CA MET A 36 5.21 -7.39 8.90
C MET A 36 5.79 -8.81 9.04
N ALA A 37 5.40 -9.53 10.10
CA ALA A 37 5.80 -10.92 10.32
C ALA A 37 4.96 -11.95 9.55
N HIS A 38 3.83 -11.53 8.94
CA HIS A 38 2.91 -12.44 8.27
C HIS A 38 3.58 -13.11 7.04
N PRO A 39 3.34 -14.42 6.79
CA PRO A 39 3.99 -15.14 5.68
C PRO A 39 3.79 -14.50 4.30
N GLN A 40 2.62 -13.90 4.04
CA GLN A 40 2.34 -13.20 2.77
C GLN A 40 3.02 -11.83 2.63
N VAL A 41 3.60 -11.31 3.71
CA VAL A 41 4.21 -9.97 3.77
C VAL A 41 5.72 -10.06 3.88
N LYS A 42 6.24 -11.08 4.56
CA LYS A 42 7.68 -11.27 4.79
C LYS A 42 8.45 -11.27 3.47
N GLY A 43 9.44 -10.37 3.35
CA GLY A 43 10.29 -10.23 2.16
C GLY A 43 9.68 -9.43 1.01
N ARG A 44 8.45 -8.90 1.17
CA ARG A 44 7.80 -8.01 0.20
C ARG A 44 7.98 -6.55 0.60
N ARG A 45 7.96 -5.65 -0.38
CA ARG A 45 7.79 -4.22 -0.11
C ARG A 45 6.39 -3.95 0.40
N VAL A 46 6.31 -3.09 1.42
CA VAL A 46 5.07 -2.68 2.06
C VAL A 46 4.91 -1.18 1.85
N TYR A 47 3.76 -0.79 1.32
CA TYR A 47 3.38 0.59 1.10
C TYR A 47 2.41 1.01 2.17
N GLY A 48 2.73 2.08 2.90
CA GLY A 48 1.98 2.49 4.07
C GLY A 48 1.54 3.94 4.04
N GLN A 49 0.42 4.23 4.70
CA GLN A 49 -0.04 5.57 5.04
C GLN A 49 -0.37 5.63 6.52
N VAL A 50 -0.10 6.77 7.15
CA VAL A 50 -0.39 7.01 8.57
C VAL A 50 -1.09 8.37 8.69
N GLY A 51 -2.31 8.35 9.22
CA GLY A 51 -3.11 9.55 9.43
C GLY A 51 -2.67 10.34 10.65
N PHE A 52 -2.94 11.65 10.67
CA PHE A 52 -2.52 12.57 11.75
C PHE A 52 -2.96 12.10 13.15
N ASN A 53 -4.22 11.64 13.28
CA ASN A 53 -4.79 11.20 14.55
C ASN A 53 -4.13 9.94 15.13
N PHE A 54 -3.28 9.24 14.37
CA PHE A 54 -2.47 8.14 14.89
C PHE A 54 -1.63 8.58 16.09
N ALA A 55 -1.10 9.81 16.06
CA ALA A 55 -0.30 10.35 17.16
C ALA A 55 -1.11 10.55 18.44
N ALA A 56 -2.36 11.03 18.34
CA ALA A 56 -3.24 11.19 19.48
C ALA A 56 -3.62 9.82 20.06
N HIS A 57 -4.00 8.87 19.19
CA HIS A 57 -4.31 7.50 19.58
C HIS A 57 -3.13 6.82 20.30
N ALA A 58 -1.92 6.88 19.73
CA ALA A 58 -0.72 6.28 20.32
C ALA A 58 -0.31 6.89 21.67
N ARG A 59 -0.76 8.11 21.98
CA ARG A 59 -0.51 8.81 23.24
C ARG A 59 -1.67 8.72 24.24
N GLY A 60 -2.76 8.03 23.89
CA GLY A 60 -3.97 7.97 24.72
C GLY A 60 -4.67 9.33 24.87
N ILE A 61 -4.50 10.24 23.92
CA ILE A 61 -5.15 11.55 23.91
C ILE A 61 -6.46 11.43 23.13
N ALA A 62 -7.57 11.87 23.73
CA ALA A 62 -8.86 11.90 23.05
C ALA A 62 -8.79 12.79 21.79
N PHE A 63 -9.45 12.35 20.71
CA PHE A 63 -9.48 13.06 19.43
C PHE A 63 -10.83 12.85 18.74
N ASN A 64 -11.16 13.75 17.82
CA ASN A 64 -12.30 13.57 16.93
C ASN A 64 -11.83 12.80 15.69
N ALA A 65 -12.41 11.61 15.46
CA ALA A 65 -12.10 10.81 14.29
C ALA A 65 -12.53 11.54 13.00
N GLY A 66 -11.71 11.47 11.96
CA GLY A 66 -12.10 11.85 10.61
C GLY A 66 -12.63 10.65 9.84
N GLU A 67 -12.66 10.75 8.51
CA GLU A 67 -13.10 9.64 7.64
C GLU A 67 -11.95 8.72 7.18
N TRP A 68 -10.72 9.23 7.23
CA TRP A 68 -9.55 8.51 6.73
C TRP A 68 -9.02 7.52 7.77
N PRO A 69 -8.49 6.36 7.34
CA PRO A 69 -7.92 5.39 8.26
C PRO A 69 -6.75 5.98 9.04
N LEU A 70 -6.60 5.56 10.31
CA LEU A 70 -5.42 5.95 11.09
C LEU A 70 -4.15 5.35 10.50
N LEU A 71 -4.23 4.14 9.96
CA LEU A 71 -3.08 3.45 9.38
C LEU A 71 -3.52 2.42 8.36
N THR A 72 -2.83 2.39 7.22
CA THR A 72 -2.94 1.33 6.22
C THR A 72 -1.55 0.85 5.82
N LEU A 73 -1.36 -0.46 5.75
CA LEU A 73 -0.16 -1.09 5.18
C LEU A 73 -0.61 -2.07 4.11
N THR A 74 -0.08 -1.98 2.90
CA THR A 74 -0.48 -2.82 1.76
C THR A 74 0.74 -3.41 1.06
N VAL A 75 0.69 -4.72 0.82
CA VAL A 75 1.56 -5.40 -0.14
C VAL A 75 0.82 -5.46 -1.48
N PRO A 76 1.32 -4.81 -2.54
CA PRO A 76 0.66 -4.82 -3.84
C PRO A 76 0.77 -6.22 -4.47
N ARG A 77 -0.19 -6.56 -5.35
CA ARG A 77 -0.09 -7.80 -6.13
C ARG A 77 0.99 -7.69 -7.20
N GLU A 78 0.99 -6.57 -7.90
CA GLU A 78 1.91 -6.28 -9.01
C GLU A 78 2.78 -5.07 -8.68
N GLU A 79 4.01 -5.03 -9.18
CA GLU A 79 4.98 -4.00 -8.83
C GLU A 79 5.91 -3.66 -9.99
N LEU A 80 6.09 -2.37 -10.26
CA LEU A 80 7.03 -1.87 -11.26
C LEU A 80 8.08 -1.00 -10.55
N ILE A 81 9.35 -1.34 -10.72
CA ILE A 81 10.48 -0.54 -10.26
C ILE A 81 11.13 0.10 -11.47
N PHE A 82 11.14 1.43 -11.52
CA PHE A 82 11.87 2.16 -12.54
C PHE A 82 13.20 2.64 -11.96
N GLU A 83 14.31 2.24 -12.58
CA GLU A 83 15.65 2.68 -12.18
C GLU A 83 16.52 2.91 -13.42
N LYS A 84 17.04 4.13 -13.58
CA LYS A 84 18.02 4.50 -14.61
C LYS A 84 17.62 4.09 -16.05
N GLY A 85 16.35 4.29 -16.38
CA GLY A 85 15.80 3.94 -17.71
C GLY A 85 15.44 2.46 -17.89
N ASN A 86 15.71 1.61 -16.89
CA ASN A 86 15.24 0.23 -16.86
C ASN A 86 13.96 0.11 -16.02
N VAL A 87 13.20 -0.94 -16.28
CA VAL A 87 12.05 -1.34 -15.47
C VAL A 87 12.18 -2.80 -15.02
N THR A 88 11.93 -3.07 -13.74
CA THR A 88 11.74 -4.42 -13.20
C THR A 88 10.27 -4.62 -12.87
N VAL A 89 9.66 -5.67 -13.44
CA VAL A 89 8.24 -5.98 -13.29
C VAL A 89 8.06 -7.25 -12.47
N TYR A 90 7.21 -7.18 -11.45
CA TYR A 90 6.76 -8.31 -10.65
C TYR A 90 5.25 -8.47 -10.78
N ALA A 91 4.79 -9.68 -11.08
CA ALA A 91 3.37 -10.03 -11.13
C ALA A 91 3.20 -11.53 -10.77
N ASP A 92 1.96 -11.93 -10.49
CA ASP A 92 1.63 -13.32 -10.11
C ASP A 92 1.68 -14.30 -11.30
N SER A 93 1.77 -13.80 -12.54
CA SER A 93 1.83 -14.64 -13.75
C SER A 93 2.66 -14.00 -14.87
N ALA A 94 3.10 -14.83 -15.81
CA ALA A 94 3.79 -14.38 -17.03
C ALA A 94 2.93 -13.45 -17.88
N ASP A 95 1.61 -13.68 -17.92
CA ASP A 95 0.66 -12.81 -18.62
C ASP A 95 0.57 -11.44 -17.95
N GLY A 96 0.58 -11.39 -16.61
CA GLY A 96 0.63 -10.15 -15.83
C GLY A 96 1.89 -9.35 -16.15
N CYS A 97 3.05 -10.01 -16.15
CA CYS A 97 4.31 -9.37 -16.53
C CYS A 97 4.26 -8.82 -17.97
N ARG A 98 3.73 -9.59 -18.93
CA ARG A 98 3.61 -9.17 -20.33
C ARG A 98 2.77 -7.89 -20.45
N ARG A 99 1.58 -7.88 -19.86
CA ARG A 99 0.64 -6.74 -19.87
C ARG A 99 1.29 -5.47 -19.32
N LEU A 100 1.98 -5.58 -18.19
CA LEU A 100 2.66 -4.43 -17.58
C LEU A 100 3.83 -3.93 -18.44
N CYS A 101 4.59 -4.84 -19.05
CA CYS A 101 5.66 -4.46 -19.99
C CYS A 101 5.14 -3.75 -21.24
N GLU A 102 3.95 -4.12 -21.74
CA GLU A 102 3.29 -3.43 -22.86
C GLU A 102 2.91 -2.00 -22.48
N TRP A 103 2.30 -1.79 -21.31
CA TRP A 103 1.94 -0.45 -20.81
C TRP A 103 3.15 0.48 -20.66
N VAL A 104 4.28 -0.04 -20.19
CA VAL A 104 5.52 0.76 -20.08
C VAL A 104 5.98 1.27 -21.44
N LYS A 105 5.86 0.45 -22.50
CA LYS A 105 6.25 0.85 -23.86
C LYS A 105 5.32 1.93 -24.42
N GLU A 106 4.01 1.75 -24.24
CA GLU A 106 3.00 2.72 -24.70
C GLU A 106 3.15 4.09 -24.03
N ALA A 107 3.42 4.09 -22.72
CA ALA A 107 3.68 5.32 -21.97
C ALA A 107 4.91 6.07 -22.51
N GLY A 108 6.00 5.35 -22.82
CA GLY A 108 7.22 5.93 -23.39
C GLY A 108 7.04 6.51 -24.80
N THR A 109 6.15 5.95 -25.62
CA THR A 109 5.84 6.48 -26.96
C THR A 109 4.97 7.74 -26.94
N THR A 110 4.17 7.95 -25.89
CA THR A 110 3.23 9.08 -25.81
C THR A 110 3.93 10.40 -25.43
N THR A 111 5.05 10.35 -24.70
CA THR A 111 5.73 11.56 -24.21
C THR A 111 6.65 12.23 -25.25
N GLN A 112 6.89 11.63 -26.42
CA GLN A 112 7.81 12.17 -27.43
C GLN A 112 7.21 13.22 -28.38
N ASN A 113 5.90 13.49 -28.36
CA ASN A 113 5.25 14.39 -29.34
C ASN A 113 4.34 15.45 -28.69
N ALA A 114 4.92 16.44 -28.02
CA ALA A 114 4.34 17.78 -27.95
C ALA A 114 5.43 18.78 -27.52
N PRO A 115 5.84 19.76 -28.36
CA PRO A 115 6.42 20.97 -27.83
C PRO A 115 5.34 21.63 -26.96
N LEU A 116 5.66 21.89 -25.70
CA LEU A 116 4.86 22.79 -24.87
C LEU A 116 4.91 24.16 -25.53
N ALA A 117 3.87 24.53 -26.28
CA ALA A 117 3.65 25.89 -26.69
C ALA A 117 3.38 26.71 -25.43
N VAL A 118 4.31 27.60 -25.11
CA VAL A 118 4.11 28.68 -24.15
C VAL A 118 3.58 29.87 -24.93
N ASP A 119 2.31 30.22 -24.69
CA ASP A 119 1.76 31.55 -24.96
C ASP A 119 1.94 32.42 -23.71
#